data_AF-A0A424QRV2-F1
#
_entry.id   AF-A0A424QRV2-F1
#
_cell.length_a   1.000
_cell.length_b   1.000
_cell.length_c   1.000
_cell.angle_alpha   90.00
_cell.angle_beta   90.00
_cell.angle_gamma   90.00
#
_symmetry.space_group_name_H-M   'P 1'
#
loop_
_entity.id
_entity.type
_entity.pdbx_description
1 polymer ?
#
loop_
_entity_poly.entity_id
_entity_poly.type
_entity_poly.pdbx_seq_one_letter_code
_entity_poly.pdbx_strand_id
1 'polypeptide(L)'
;MSDRSSLLSELYQARLEDLKEIASAYGLAKNGSVEFLRAQLIRDLILSDWDLTIDGLRTILNTDLGDLLGVFGIKKTGSLRTRRQRLYLHLNHDPKQLREDKLEKLSKEELHSLCKALELPRSGNRQTLLIRVAGVLSAQHKNWGTIKRSLKRNGPKVKIPSPSEEEEATPQSATIESRVETFTEQNPEGWTFEQESELIGEMEEEGLDASLAGVAASIDESLQSLAPVPEAQEVPPMLQEMPLEEPTLEEEAALLEINARRAEVEAAARDYLLVGSTTDMEDMSAFIAGLATHGFSVEMQRVQDAIRTIIMEMAYRSVQEQNALSSKPGSWSEREAIRMFEQIRPHLRERIPEIVAGLKGNLVQARMEFEEEARSKGLDLRSPAVSGRLHALFDLHLEISEAEELQDPAAARKNRLLRILYHGAIHLPDQSRRTIERLERNLGSFESLVETVLESSEGDFSEGQQSLIIRFLESKGYLVNTSELRPRVLACAGIIGTELGYLTPNQIPRLAPGILVSDDQVDAIVAELKALAATFKPKQVEVEEPELELADSVADASERVGHVRGKIDRVDALLARLRLQDDQ
;
A
#
# COMPACT_ATOMS: atom_id res chain seq x y z
N MET A 1 -45.59 18.19 -25.92
CA MET A 1 -44.29 18.80 -25.54
C MET A 1 -44.37 20.31 -25.28
N SER A 2 -45.17 21.09 -26.02
CA SER A 2 -45.34 22.56 -25.83
C SER A 2 -46.11 22.96 -24.57
N ASP A 3 -47.08 22.15 -24.16
CA ASP A 3 -48.03 22.57 -23.12
C ASP A 3 -47.49 22.33 -21.69
N ARG A 4 -46.66 21.28 -21.51
CA ARG A 4 -45.99 21.01 -20.23
C ARG A 4 -44.90 22.06 -19.93
N SER A 5 -44.22 22.58 -20.96
CA SER A 5 -43.18 23.60 -20.78
C SER A 5 -43.74 25.00 -20.57
N SER A 6 -44.88 25.35 -21.20
CA SER A 6 -45.61 26.57 -20.91
C SER A 6 -46.20 26.56 -19.50
N LEU A 7 -46.82 25.45 -19.09
CA LEU A 7 -47.33 25.26 -17.73
C LEU A 7 -46.21 25.33 -16.68
N LEU A 8 -45.04 24.74 -16.95
CA LEU A 8 -43.87 24.85 -16.07
C LEU A 8 -43.42 26.31 -15.91
N SER A 9 -43.42 27.09 -16.99
CA SER A 9 -43.06 28.50 -16.97
C SER A 9 -44.04 29.35 -16.16
N GLU A 10 -45.34 29.03 -16.26
CA GLU A 10 -46.40 29.66 -15.48
C GLU A 10 -46.25 29.33 -14.00
N LEU A 11 -46.03 28.06 -13.64
CA LEU A 11 -45.82 27.64 -12.25
C LEU A 11 -44.61 28.32 -11.59
N TYR A 12 -43.52 28.57 -12.33
CA TYR A 12 -42.35 29.29 -11.79
C TYR A 12 -42.61 30.77 -11.49
N GLN A 13 -43.49 31.42 -12.25
CA GLN A 13 -43.76 32.87 -12.15
C GLN A 13 -44.99 33.19 -11.30
N ALA A 14 -45.92 32.25 -11.16
CA ALA A 14 -47.17 32.38 -10.42
C ALA A 14 -46.96 32.77 -8.94
N ARG A 15 -47.86 33.62 -8.43
CA ARG A 15 -47.91 34.03 -7.02
C ARG A 15 -48.65 32.98 -6.19
N LEU A 16 -48.62 33.14 -4.87
CA LEU A 16 -49.27 32.21 -3.94
C LEU A 16 -50.78 32.06 -4.16
N GLU A 17 -51.46 33.13 -4.57
CA GLU A 17 -52.90 33.14 -4.84
C GLU A 17 -53.20 32.33 -6.09
N ASP A 18 -52.51 32.63 -7.21
CA ASP A 18 -52.60 31.90 -8.47
C ASP A 18 -52.28 30.40 -8.29
N LEU A 19 -51.23 30.05 -7.53
CA LEU A 19 -50.88 28.64 -7.24
C LEU A 19 -51.97 27.91 -6.44
N LYS A 20 -52.68 28.61 -5.55
CA LYS A 20 -53.80 28.03 -4.79
C LYS A 20 -55.05 27.85 -5.64
N GLU A 21 -55.26 28.73 -6.62
CA GLU A 21 -56.33 28.60 -7.60
C GLU A 21 -56.07 27.41 -8.54
N ILE A 22 -54.84 27.31 -9.06
CA ILE A 22 -54.39 26.15 -9.85
C ILE A 22 -54.52 24.86 -9.02
N ALA A 23 -54.03 24.83 -7.77
CA ALA A 23 -54.19 23.68 -6.90
C ALA A 23 -55.67 23.31 -6.66
N SER A 24 -56.58 24.28 -6.57
CA SER A 24 -58.01 24.00 -6.43
C SER A 24 -58.66 23.46 -7.69
N ALA A 25 -58.22 23.92 -8.87
CA ALA A 25 -58.71 23.41 -10.15
C ALA A 25 -58.33 21.93 -10.36
N TYR A 26 -57.17 21.51 -9.82
CA TYR A 26 -56.67 20.14 -9.90
C TYR A 26 -56.94 19.28 -8.66
N GLY A 27 -57.68 19.78 -7.66
CA GLY A 27 -58.08 19.01 -6.48
C GLY A 27 -56.96 18.72 -5.47
N LEU A 28 -55.89 19.50 -5.44
CA LEU A 28 -54.72 19.32 -4.57
C LEU A 28 -54.83 20.11 -3.25
N ALA A 29 -54.14 19.64 -2.21
CA ALA A 29 -54.17 20.25 -0.88
C ALA A 29 -53.46 21.63 -0.85
N LYS A 30 -54.10 22.65 -0.26
CA LYS A 30 -53.62 24.04 -0.21
C LYS A 30 -52.63 24.34 0.94
N ASN A 31 -51.75 23.40 1.26
CA ASN A 31 -50.93 23.46 2.47
C ASN A 31 -49.46 23.77 2.15
N GLY A 32 -48.89 24.76 2.85
CA GLY A 32 -47.44 25.01 2.85
C GLY A 32 -47.01 26.35 2.25
N SER A 33 -45.70 26.51 2.11
CA SER A 33 -45.07 27.71 1.54
C SER A 33 -45.24 27.79 0.00
N VAL A 34 -44.99 28.97 -0.59
CA VAL A 34 -45.04 29.20 -2.05
C VAL A 34 -44.25 28.15 -2.82
N GLU A 35 -43.04 27.85 -2.36
CA GLU A 35 -42.11 26.94 -3.04
C GLU A 35 -42.50 25.48 -2.84
N PHE A 36 -43.13 25.14 -1.70
CA PHE A 36 -43.62 23.79 -1.44
C PHE A 36 -44.87 23.45 -2.26
N LEU A 37 -45.85 24.37 -2.31
CA LEU A 37 -47.00 24.22 -3.21
C LEU A 37 -46.58 24.12 -4.68
N ARG A 38 -45.57 24.91 -5.08
CA ARG A 38 -45.00 24.82 -6.42
C ARG A 38 -44.32 23.47 -6.68
N ALA A 39 -43.54 22.95 -5.73
CA ALA A 39 -42.91 21.63 -5.87
C ALA A 39 -43.95 20.51 -6.00
N GLN A 40 -45.05 20.57 -5.25
CA GLN A 40 -46.16 19.63 -5.35
C GLN A 40 -46.88 19.72 -6.71
N LEU A 41 -47.15 20.94 -7.19
CA LEU A 41 -47.76 21.14 -8.50
C LEU A 41 -46.85 20.68 -9.65
N ILE A 42 -45.53 20.89 -9.55
CA ILE A 42 -44.57 20.38 -10.54
C ILE A 42 -44.54 18.84 -10.52
N ARG A 43 -44.56 18.22 -9.33
CA ARG A 43 -44.64 16.76 -9.19
C ARG A 43 -45.90 16.22 -9.88
N ASP A 44 -47.08 16.76 -9.54
CA ASP A 44 -48.36 16.16 -9.92
C ASP A 44 -48.79 16.52 -11.35
N LEU A 45 -48.41 17.69 -11.88
CA LEU A 45 -48.85 18.17 -13.20
C LEU A 45 -47.80 18.00 -14.32
N ILE A 46 -46.51 17.95 -13.98
CA ILE A 46 -45.42 17.96 -14.96
C ILE A 46 -44.65 16.64 -14.94
N LEU A 47 -44.42 16.09 -13.75
CA LEU A 47 -43.72 14.83 -13.52
C LEU A 47 -44.70 13.73 -13.08
N SER A 48 -45.92 13.72 -13.62
CA SER A 48 -46.93 12.68 -13.39
C SER A 48 -46.44 11.27 -13.72
N ASP A 49 -45.48 11.20 -14.63
CA ASP A 49 -44.96 9.97 -15.20
C ASP A 49 -43.85 9.37 -14.30
N TRP A 50 -43.33 10.13 -13.31
CA TRP A 50 -42.24 9.69 -12.43
C TRP A 50 -42.75 9.24 -11.05
N ASP A 51 -42.33 8.06 -10.60
CA ASP A 51 -42.56 7.62 -9.21
C ASP A 51 -41.59 8.33 -8.25
N LEU A 52 -42.05 9.43 -7.67
CA LEU A 52 -41.31 10.24 -6.70
C LEU A 52 -41.56 9.82 -5.23
N THR A 53 -42.00 8.58 -4.99
CA THR A 53 -42.09 7.99 -3.65
C THR A 53 -40.71 7.62 -3.09
N ILE A 54 -40.63 7.28 -1.79
CA ILE A 54 -39.35 6.91 -1.14
C ILE A 54 -38.69 5.72 -1.84
N ASP A 55 -39.49 4.77 -2.32
CA ASP A 55 -39.00 3.56 -2.98
C ASP A 55 -38.67 3.84 -4.46
N GLY A 56 -39.48 4.65 -5.16
CA GLY A 56 -39.17 5.12 -6.52
C GLY A 56 -37.90 5.98 -6.60
N LEU A 57 -37.62 6.83 -5.59
CA LEU A 57 -36.38 7.61 -5.55
C LEU A 57 -35.09 6.76 -5.50
N ARG A 58 -35.19 5.48 -5.09
CA ARG A 58 -34.05 4.55 -5.07
C ARG A 58 -33.77 3.90 -6.41
N THR A 59 -34.77 3.78 -7.28
CA THR A 59 -34.67 3.14 -8.60
C THR A 59 -34.24 4.12 -9.69
N ILE A 60 -34.42 5.43 -9.48
CA ILE A 60 -34.03 6.47 -10.44
C ILE A 60 -32.49 6.55 -10.61
N LEU A 61 -32.06 6.60 -11.88
CA LEU A 61 -30.66 6.74 -12.32
C LEU A 61 -30.07 8.11 -11.97
N ASN A 62 -28.74 8.20 -11.90
CA ASN A 62 -28.04 9.43 -11.49
C ASN A 62 -28.17 10.59 -12.50
N THR A 63 -28.26 10.25 -13.79
CA THR A 63 -28.49 11.17 -14.92
C THR A 63 -29.86 11.83 -14.78
N ASP A 64 -30.90 11.01 -14.66
CA ASP A 64 -32.29 11.43 -14.53
C ASP A 64 -32.53 12.24 -13.26
N LEU A 65 -31.91 11.86 -12.15
CA LEU A 65 -31.98 12.60 -10.89
C LEU A 65 -31.40 14.02 -11.04
N GLY A 66 -30.36 14.18 -11.86
CA GLY A 66 -29.79 15.49 -12.20
C GLY A 66 -30.77 16.36 -13.00
N ASP A 67 -31.53 15.76 -13.91
CA ASP A 67 -32.51 16.46 -14.73
C ASP A 67 -33.81 16.78 -13.98
N LEU A 68 -34.30 15.86 -13.16
CA LEU A 68 -35.39 16.10 -12.20
C LEU A 68 -35.06 17.28 -11.27
N LEU A 69 -33.85 17.31 -10.68
CA LEU A 69 -33.42 18.45 -9.87
C LEU A 69 -33.36 19.77 -10.68
N GLY A 70 -33.11 19.67 -11.98
CA GLY A 70 -33.18 20.80 -12.92
C GLY A 70 -34.59 21.35 -13.10
N VAL A 71 -35.58 20.46 -13.22
CA VAL A 71 -37.02 20.78 -13.33
C VAL A 71 -37.55 21.38 -12.03
N PHE A 72 -37.06 20.97 -10.87
CA PHE A 72 -37.39 21.67 -9.62
C PHE A 72 -36.60 22.98 -9.43
N GLY A 73 -35.63 23.26 -10.29
CA GLY A 73 -34.82 24.48 -10.24
C GLY A 73 -33.85 24.53 -9.06
N ILE A 74 -33.40 23.35 -8.62
CA ILE A 74 -32.49 23.13 -7.50
C ILE A 74 -31.06 22.89 -8.03
N LYS A 75 -30.07 22.85 -7.13
CA LYS A 75 -28.69 22.49 -7.46
C LYS A 75 -28.63 21.03 -7.97
N LYS A 76 -28.03 20.83 -9.16
CA LYS A 76 -27.83 19.49 -9.79
C LYS A 76 -26.59 18.75 -9.26
N THR A 77 -25.65 19.42 -8.60
CA THR A 77 -24.34 18.84 -8.23
C THR A 77 -24.37 18.12 -6.88
N GLY A 78 -23.56 17.07 -6.76
CA GLY A 78 -23.44 16.21 -5.57
C GLY A 78 -23.40 14.72 -5.94
N SER A 79 -23.05 13.88 -4.97
CA SER A 79 -23.15 12.41 -5.08
C SER A 79 -24.61 11.95 -5.24
N LEU A 80 -24.82 10.73 -5.73
CA LEU A 80 -26.16 10.13 -5.91
C LEU A 80 -27.00 10.25 -4.63
N ARG A 81 -26.43 9.84 -3.49
CA ARG A 81 -27.04 9.98 -2.15
C ARG A 81 -27.41 11.42 -1.81
N THR A 82 -26.50 12.36 -2.05
CA THR A 82 -26.71 13.79 -1.77
C THR A 82 -27.83 14.38 -2.64
N ARG A 83 -27.93 13.95 -3.90
CA ARG A 83 -28.99 14.36 -4.84
C ARG A 83 -30.35 13.79 -4.40
N ARG A 84 -30.40 12.51 -4.00
CA ARG A 84 -31.63 11.83 -3.51
C ARG A 84 -32.16 12.50 -2.25
N GLN A 85 -31.29 12.71 -1.26
CA GLN A 85 -31.63 13.43 -0.02
C GLN A 85 -32.20 14.81 -0.32
N ARG A 86 -31.62 15.54 -1.27
CA ARG A 86 -32.06 16.89 -1.65
C ARG A 86 -33.44 16.88 -2.31
N LEU A 87 -33.69 15.93 -3.22
CA LEU A 87 -34.97 15.78 -3.88
C LEU A 87 -36.06 15.38 -2.88
N TYR A 88 -35.77 14.42 -2.00
CA TYR A 88 -36.66 14.00 -0.93
C TYR A 88 -37.05 15.15 -0.01
N LEU A 89 -36.07 15.93 0.46
CA LEU A 89 -36.31 17.11 1.31
C LEU A 89 -37.15 18.17 0.58
N HIS A 90 -36.95 18.36 -0.73
CA HIS A 90 -37.71 19.35 -1.48
C HIS A 90 -39.18 18.98 -1.69
N LEU A 91 -39.48 17.69 -1.84
CA LEU A 91 -40.84 17.20 -2.12
C LEU A 91 -41.68 17.05 -0.85
N ASN A 92 -41.06 16.57 0.24
CA ASN A 92 -41.80 16.14 1.43
C ASN A 92 -41.74 17.14 2.59
N HIS A 93 -40.85 18.13 2.52
CA HIS A 93 -40.55 18.99 3.65
C HIS A 93 -40.53 20.47 3.29
N ASP A 94 -41.00 21.30 4.23
CA ASP A 94 -41.01 22.74 4.11
C ASP A 94 -39.70 23.33 4.70
N PRO A 95 -38.94 24.17 3.97
CA PRO A 95 -37.66 24.74 4.43
C PRO A 95 -37.82 25.71 5.63
N LYS A 96 -39.04 26.11 5.94
CA LYS A 96 -39.38 26.93 7.13
C LYS A 96 -39.79 26.09 8.35
N GLN A 97 -40.17 24.83 8.13
CA GLN A 97 -40.65 23.93 9.17
C GLN A 97 -39.54 23.00 9.68
N LEU A 98 -38.66 22.51 8.80
CA LEU A 98 -37.51 21.67 9.18
C LEU A 98 -36.23 22.49 9.23
N ARG A 99 -35.98 23.06 10.41
CA ARG A 99 -34.71 23.71 10.77
C ARG A 99 -34.09 22.96 11.93
N GLU A 100 -32.77 23.11 12.09
CA GLU A 100 -31.97 22.54 13.17
C GLU A 100 -32.63 22.77 14.54
N ASP A 101 -33.13 23.99 14.80
CA ASP A 101 -33.82 24.38 16.04
C ASP A 101 -35.16 23.65 16.33
N LYS A 102 -35.78 23.03 15.31
CA LYS A 102 -37.06 22.33 15.45
C LYS A 102 -36.91 20.81 15.48
N LEU A 103 -35.71 20.27 15.21
CA LEU A 103 -35.41 18.84 15.29
C LEU A 103 -35.48 18.32 16.73
N GLU A 104 -35.21 19.18 17.72
CA GLU A 104 -35.29 18.81 19.14
C GLU A 104 -36.71 18.40 19.57
N LYS A 105 -37.74 18.94 18.88
CA LYS A 105 -39.16 18.68 19.17
C LYS A 105 -39.70 17.39 18.53
N LEU A 106 -38.99 16.79 17.57
CA LEU A 106 -39.45 15.61 16.84
C LEU A 106 -39.38 14.34 17.70
N SER A 107 -40.30 13.40 17.52
CA SER A 107 -40.27 12.13 18.25
C SER A 107 -39.11 11.21 17.76
N LYS A 108 -38.78 10.18 18.54
CA LYS A 108 -37.77 9.18 18.11
C LYS A 108 -38.22 8.47 16.82
N GLU A 109 -39.52 8.20 16.70
CA GLU A 109 -40.11 7.52 15.52
C GLU A 109 -40.04 8.39 14.27
N GLU A 110 -40.26 9.70 14.40
CA GLU A 110 -40.09 10.68 13.32
C GLU A 110 -38.62 10.81 12.88
N LEU A 111 -37.68 10.77 13.82
CA LEU A 111 -36.25 10.72 13.48
C LEU A 111 -35.88 9.41 12.79
N HIS A 112 -36.48 8.28 13.17
CA HIS A 112 -36.28 6.99 12.51
C HIS A 112 -36.81 6.98 11.06
N SER A 113 -37.97 7.60 10.81
CA SER A 113 -38.53 7.69 9.46
C SER A 113 -37.69 8.62 8.56
N LEU A 114 -37.21 9.74 9.11
CA LEU A 114 -36.26 10.63 8.42
C LEU A 114 -34.93 9.93 8.12
N CYS A 115 -34.37 9.17 9.06
CA CYS A 115 -33.16 8.40 8.79
C CYS A 115 -33.37 7.32 7.72
N LYS A 116 -34.55 6.66 7.69
CA LYS A 116 -34.91 5.68 6.64
C LYS A 116 -34.96 6.36 5.26
N ALA A 117 -35.54 7.54 5.17
CA ALA A 117 -35.69 8.26 3.91
C ALA A 117 -34.40 8.93 3.43
N LEU A 118 -33.53 9.37 4.34
CA LEU A 118 -32.24 9.99 4.03
C LEU A 118 -31.10 8.96 3.84
N GLU A 119 -31.43 7.66 3.81
CA GLU A 119 -30.46 6.55 3.69
C GLU A 119 -29.37 6.61 4.78
N LEU A 120 -29.72 6.98 6.01
CA LEU A 120 -28.81 7.08 7.16
C LEU A 120 -28.89 5.82 8.05
N PRO A 121 -27.81 5.45 8.76
CA PRO A 121 -27.82 4.34 9.70
C PRO A 121 -28.86 4.57 10.82
N ARG A 122 -29.71 3.56 11.03
CA ARG A 122 -30.85 3.58 11.97
C ARG A 122 -30.47 3.19 13.41
N SER A 123 -29.21 2.83 13.63
CA SER A 123 -28.69 2.42 14.94
C SER A 123 -28.36 3.64 15.80
N GLY A 124 -28.80 3.63 17.06
CA GLY A 124 -28.37 4.59 18.08
C GLY A 124 -29.49 5.23 18.91
N ASN A 125 -29.08 6.06 19.87
CA ASN A 125 -29.97 6.80 20.76
C ASN A 125 -30.64 7.98 20.01
N ARG A 126 -31.73 8.54 20.56
CA ARG A 126 -32.44 9.69 19.97
C ARG A 126 -31.49 10.85 19.60
N GLN A 127 -30.52 11.14 20.46
CA GLN A 127 -29.51 12.18 20.24
C GLN A 127 -28.59 11.88 19.04
N THR A 128 -28.17 10.63 18.85
CA THR A 128 -27.29 10.25 17.72
C THR A 128 -28.03 10.35 16.39
N LEU A 129 -29.31 10.01 16.36
CA LEU A 129 -30.16 10.19 15.17
C LEU A 129 -30.39 11.67 14.87
N LEU A 130 -30.62 12.48 15.90
CA LEU A 130 -30.76 13.93 15.78
C LEU A 130 -29.50 14.56 15.18
N ILE A 131 -28.31 14.24 15.69
CA ILE A 131 -27.03 14.77 15.18
C ILE A 131 -26.83 14.40 13.70
N ARG A 132 -27.14 13.17 13.31
CA ARG A 132 -27.02 12.72 11.91
C ARG A 132 -27.98 13.47 10.98
N VAL A 133 -29.24 13.61 11.37
CA VAL A 133 -30.24 14.35 10.59
C VAL A 133 -29.88 15.85 10.52
N ALA A 134 -29.41 16.43 11.63
CA ALA A 134 -28.91 17.80 11.67
C ALA A 134 -27.71 18.00 10.73
N GLY A 135 -26.78 17.05 10.69
CA GLY A 135 -25.65 17.06 9.76
C GLY A 135 -26.08 17.09 8.29
N VAL A 136 -27.08 16.28 7.90
CA VAL A 136 -27.63 16.30 6.53
C VAL A 136 -28.34 17.62 6.23
N LEU A 137 -29.12 18.16 7.17
CA LEU A 137 -29.81 19.44 7.00
C LEU A 137 -28.84 20.62 6.89
N SER A 138 -27.75 20.59 7.65
CA SER A 138 -26.66 21.56 7.58
C SER A 138 -25.91 21.47 6.24
N ALA A 139 -25.57 20.26 5.79
CA ALA A 139 -24.94 20.04 4.48
C ALA A 139 -25.82 20.49 3.30
N GLN A 140 -27.14 20.36 3.45
CA GLN A 140 -28.12 20.77 2.45
C GLN A 140 -28.64 22.19 2.69
N HIS A 141 -28.09 22.95 3.64
CA HIS A 141 -28.56 24.29 3.94
C HIS A 141 -28.48 25.20 2.69
N LYS A 142 -29.59 25.86 2.35
CA LYS A 142 -29.79 26.67 1.12
C LYS A 142 -29.69 25.90 -0.20
N ASN A 143 -29.55 24.57 -0.19
CA ASN A 143 -29.47 23.75 -1.39
C ASN A 143 -30.81 23.11 -1.79
N TRP A 144 -31.87 23.22 -0.98
CA TRP A 144 -33.23 22.77 -1.29
C TRP A 144 -34.26 23.81 -0.86
N GLY A 145 -35.47 23.77 -1.45
CA GLY A 145 -36.58 24.66 -1.07
C GLY A 145 -36.52 26.07 -1.68
N THR A 146 -35.44 26.46 -2.35
CA THR A 146 -35.34 27.73 -3.09
C THR A 146 -35.01 27.50 -4.56
N ILE A 147 -35.94 27.85 -5.45
CA ILE A 147 -35.74 27.80 -6.90
C ILE A 147 -34.79 28.90 -7.34
N LYS A 148 -33.88 28.58 -8.27
CA LYS A 148 -32.94 29.55 -8.86
C LYS A 148 -33.68 30.77 -9.44
N ARG A 149 -33.24 31.98 -9.04
CA ARG A 149 -33.80 33.26 -9.50
C ARG A 149 -33.80 33.43 -11.02
N SER A 150 -32.87 32.78 -11.73
CA SER A 150 -32.78 32.80 -13.20
C SER A 150 -33.99 32.14 -13.88
N LEU A 151 -34.53 31.07 -13.29
CA LEU A 151 -35.70 30.36 -13.83
C LEU A 151 -36.99 31.17 -13.67
N LYS A 152 -37.05 32.02 -12.64
CA LYS A 152 -38.18 32.96 -12.41
C LYS A 152 -38.21 34.13 -13.40
N ARG A 153 -37.07 34.49 -14.01
CA ARG A 153 -36.95 35.70 -14.85
C ARG A 153 -36.93 35.43 -16.35
N ASN A 154 -36.32 34.32 -16.79
CA ASN A 154 -36.04 34.08 -18.22
C ASN A 154 -36.78 32.87 -18.82
N GLY A 155 -37.63 32.18 -18.06
CA GLY A 155 -38.32 30.96 -18.49
C GLY A 155 -37.37 29.75 -18.65
N PRO A 156 -37.85 28.51 -18.52
CA PRO A 156 -36.98 27.34 -18.55
C PRO A 156 -36.54 27.00 -19.98
N LYS A 157 -35.23 26.98 -20.24
CA LYS A 157 -34.63 26.08 -21.25
C LYS A 157 -34.34 24.72 -20.61
N VAL A 158 -35.34 24.11 -19.97
CA VAL A 158 -35.19 22.84 -19.25
C VAL A 158 -35.87 21.75 -20.08
N LYS A 159 -35.09 20.72 -20.48
CA LYS A 159 -35.64 19.50 -21.07
C LYS A 159 -36.42 18.77 -19.97
N ILE A 160 -37.70 18.49 -20.19
CA ILE A 160 -38.51 17.69 -19.27
C ILE A 160 -38.17 16.23 -19.56
N PRO A 161 -37.57 15.49 -18.61
CA PRO A 161 -37.29 14.07 -18.81
C PRO A 161 -38.60 13.28 -18.71
N SER A 162 -38.87 12.42 -19.69
CA SER A 162 -39.84 11.34 -19.57
C SER A 162 -39.14 10.12 -18.97
N PRO A 163 -39.79 9.30 -18.13
CA PRO A 163 -39.26 7.98 -17.83
C PRO A 163 -39.12 7.26 -19.17
N SER A 164 -37.90 6.93 -19.56
CA SER A 164 -37.68 6.09 -20.71
C SER A 164 -38.44 4.79 -20.44
N GLU A 165 -39.36 4.43 -21.34
CA GLU A 165 -39.65 3.02 -21.58
C GLU A 165 -38.30 2.32 -21.71
N GLU A 166 -38.19 1.14 -21.08
CA GLU A 166 -37.09 0.19 -21.21
C GLU A 166 -36.29 0.48 -22.48
N GLU A 167 -35.01 0.84 -22.33
CA GLU A 167 -34.13 0.93 -23.48
C GLU A 167 -34.21 -0.44 -24.18
N GLU A 168 -35.00 -0.51 -25.26
CA GLU A 168 -34.90 -1.56 -26.23
C GLU A 168 -33.42 -1.57 -26.60
N ALA A 169 -32.75 -2.64 -26.18
CA ALA A 169 -31.41 -3.01 -26.58
C ALA A 169 -31.23 -2.61 -28.04
N THR A 170 -30.36 -1.62 -28.28
CA THR A 170 -29.93 -1.36 -29.65
C THR A 170 -29.34 -2.67 -30.18
N PRO A 171 -29.51 -3.01 -31.47
CA PRO A 171 -29.01 -4.28 -32.02
C PRO A 171 -27.49 -4.48 -31.81
N GLN A 172 -26.78 -3.39 -31.51
CA GLN A 172 -25.38 -3.39 -31.14
C GLN A 172 -25.12 -3.93 -29.72
N SER A 173 -25.95 -3.64 -28.70
CA SER A 173 -25.73 -4.14 -27.33
C SER A 173 -25.92 -5.65 -27.23
N ALA A 174 -26.91 -6.21 -27.92
CA ALA A 174 -27.09 -7.67 -28.00
C ALA A 174 -25.93 -8.39 -28.71
N THR A 175 -25.28 -7.72 -29.67
CA THR A 175 -24.08 -8.25 -30.35
C THR A 175 -22.88 -8.23 -29.40
N ILE A 176 -22.70 -7.12 -28.67
CA ILE A 176 -21.66 -6.94 -27.65
C ILE A 176 -21.80 -7.98 -26.52
N GLU A 177 -22.99 -8.14 -25.95
CA GLU A 177 -23.28 -9.10 -24.88
C GLU A 177 -22.95 -10.54 -25.32
N SER A 178 -23.40 -10.97 -26.50
CA SER A 178 -23.14 -12.33 -27.00
C SER A 178 -21.64 -12.62 -27.19
N ARG A 179 -20.86 -11.62 -27.59
CA ARG A 179 -19.42 -11.79 -27.83
C ARG A 179 -18.66 -11.84 -26.51
N VAL A 180 -19.00 -10.96 -25.58
CA VAL A 180 -18.44 -10.96 -24.22
C VAL A 180 -18.80 -12.27 -23.48
N GLU A 181 -20.01 -12.79 -23.65
CA GLU A 181 -20.40 -14.12 -23.14
C GLU A 181 -19.50 -15.22 -23.73
N THR A 182 -19.34 -15.29 -25.05
CA THR A 182 -18.46 -16.31 -25.67
C THR A 182 -17.00 -16.20 -25.21
N PHE A 183 -16.52 -14.99 -24.90
CA PHE A 183 -15.18 -14.75 -24.39
C PHE A 183 -15.04 -15.18 -22.92
N THR A 184 -16.04 -14.92 -22.09
CA THR A 184 -16.06 -15.35 -20.68
C THR A 184 -16.17 -16.87 -20.54
N GLU A 185 -16.90 -17.55 -21.45
CA GLU A 185 -16.96 -19.02 -21.51
C GLU A 185 -15.61 -19.66 -21.88
N GLN A 186 -14.81 -18.97 -22.68
CA GLN A 186 -13.47 -19.42 -23.07
C GLN A 186 -12.41 -19.17 -21.98
N ASN A 187 -12.66 -18.22 -21.09
CA ASN A 187 -11.72 -17.79 -20.04
C ASN A 187 -12.33 -17.89 -18.63
N PRO A 188 -12.56 -19.12 -18.11
CA PRO A 188 -13.21 -19.34 -16.82
C PRO A 188 -12.37 -18.96 -15.59
N GLU A 189 -11.04 -18.85 -15.74
CA GLU A 189 -10.11 -18.45 -14.67
C GLU A 189 -9.84 -16.92 -14.65
N GLY A 190 -10.61 -16.16 -15.43
CA GLY A 190 -10.39 -14.74 -15.69
C GLY A 190 -9.57 -14.50 -16.96
N TRP A 191 -9.49 -13.24 -17.38
CA TRP A 191 -8.76 -12.83 -18.58
C TRP A 191 -7.72 -11.74 -18.25
N THR A 192 -6.67 -11.66 -19.06
CA THR A 192 -5.63 -10.64 -18.92
C THR A 192 -6.01 -9.36 -19.68
N PHE A 193 -5.37 -8.24 -19.33
CA PHE A 193 -5.53 -6.96 -20.05
C PHE A 193 -5.17 -7.08 -21.55
N GLU A 194 -4.25 -7.95 -21.91
CA GLU A 194 -3.88 -8.21 -23.31
C GLU A 194 -5.02 -8.90 -24.06
N GLN A 195 -5.69 -9.89 -23.43
CA GLN A 195 -6.84 -10.60 -24.00
C GLN A 195 -8.08 -9.69 -24.10
N GLU A 196 -8.27 -8.77 -23.15
CA GLU A 196 -9.31 -7.73 -23.21
C GLU A 196 -9.06 -6.77 -24.37
N SER A 197 -7.81 -6.35 -24.57
CA SER A 197 -7.44 -5.47 -25.69
C SER A 197 -7.57 -6.18 -27.05
N GLU A 198 -7.35 -7.49 -27.11
CA GLU A 198 -7.60 -8.31 -28.31
C GLU A 198 -9.10 -8.41 -28.62
N LEU A 199 -9.95 -8.64 -27.61
CA LEU A 199 -11.41 -8.65 -27.76
C LEU A 199 -11.93 -7.31 -28.30
N ILE A 200 -11.44 -6.19 -27.75
CA ILE A 200 -11.80 -4.85 -28.22
C ILE A 200 -11.37 -4.65 -29.67
N GLY A 201 -10.18 -5.12 -30.06
CA GLY A 201 -9.69 -5.07 -31.43
C GLY A 201 -10.53 -5.91 -32.41
N GLU A 202 -10.93 -7.12 -32.02
CA GLU A 202 -11.83 -7.96 -32.83
C GLU A 202 -13.21 -7.29 -33.05
N MET A 203 -13.73 -6.62 -32.02
CA MET A 203 -14.99 -5.88 -32.11
C MET A 203 -14.87 -4.64 -33.01
N GLU A 204 -13.71 -3.98 -33.02
CA GLU A 204 -13.41 -2.89 -33.96
C GLU A 204 -13.33 -3.37 -35.41
N GLU A 205 -12.76 -4.54 -35.68
CA GLU A 205 -12.70 -5.14 -37.02
C GLU A 205 -14.09 -5.52 -37.58
N GLU A 206 -15.03 -5.88 -36.70
CA GLU A 206 -16.44 -6.17 -37.06
C GLU A 206 -17.31 -4.91 -37.25
N GLY A 207 -16.73 -3.71 -37.09
CA GLY A 207 -17.38 -2.43 -37.35
C GLY A 207 -18.05 -1.79 -36.14
N LEU A 208 -17.73 -2.25 -34.92
CA LEU A 208 -18.10 -1.54 -33.68
C LEU A 208 -17.00 -0.54 -33.35
N ASP A 209 -17.29 0.75 -33.48
CA ASP A 209 -16.32 1.80 -33.13
C ASP A 209 -16.18 1.90 -31.61
N ALA A 210 -15.22 1.15 -31.04
CA ALA A 210 -14.94 1.11 -29.61
C ALA A 210 -14.40 2.45 -29.06
N SER A 211 -14.07 3.42 -29.94
CA SER A 211 -13.74 4.78 -29.52
C SER A 211 -14.97 5.61 -29.11
N LEU A 212 -16.18 5.16 -29.45
CA LEU A 212 -17.42 5.79 -29.02
C LEU A 212 -17.67 5.48 -27.54
N ALA A 213 -17.73 6.53 -26.72
CA ALA A 213 -17.91 6.41 -25.26
C ALA A 213 -19.13 5.58 -24.81
N GLY A 214 -20.18 5.45 -25.64
CA GLY A 214 -21.33 4.59 -25.35
C GLY A 214 -21.06 3.10 -25.60
N VAL A 215 -20.27 2.77 -26.63
CA VAL A 215 -19.88 1.40 -26.97
C VAL A 215 -18.83 0.90 -25.99
N ALA A 216 -17.81 1.73 -25.69
CA ALA A 216 -16.82 1.44 -24.66
C ALA A 216 -17.46 1.18 -23.29
N ALA A 217 -18.42 2.03 -22.88
CA ALA A 217 -19.13 1.84 -21.62
C ALA A 217 -19.97 0.55 -21.62
N SER A 218 -20.56 0.17 -22.75
CA SER A 218 -21.34 -1.08 -22.87
C SER A 218 -20.46 -2.33 -22.84
N ILE A 219 -19.25 -2.28 -23.44
CA ILE A 219 -18.25 -3.34 -23.37
C ILE A 219 -17.75 -3.49 -21.92
N ASP A 220 -17.37 -2.37 -21.28
CA ASP A 220 -16.91 -2.34 -19.89
C ASP A 220 -17.99 -2.83 -18.92
N GLU A 221 -19.25 -2.43 -19.11
CA GLU A 221 -20.38 -2.85 -18.28
C GLU A 221 -20.67 -4.35 -18.44
N SER A 222 -20.61 -4.87 -19.67
CA SER A 222 -20.78 -6.30 -19.95
C SER A 222 -19.66 -7.13 -19.34
N LEU A 223 -18.40 -6.70 -19.52
CA LEU A 223 -17.23 -7.33 -18.93
C LEU A 223 -17.28 -7.29 -17.40
N GLN A 224 -17.71 -6.18 -16.79
CA GLN A 224 -17.88 -6.09 -15.33
C GLN A 224 -19.02 -6.96 -14.79
N SER A 225 -20.10 -7.12 -15.57
CA SER A 225 -21.24 -7.94 -15.16
C SER A 225 -20.94 -9.44 -15.20
N LEU A 226 -20.07 -9.86 -16.13
CA LEU A 226 -19.67 -11.26 -16.35
C LEU A 226 -18.27 -11.58 -15.80
N ALA A 227 -17.56 -10.58 -15.27
CA ALA A 227 -16.29 -10.79 -14.60
C ALA A 227 -16.47 -11.79 -13.47
N PRO A 228 -15.59 -12.82 -13.37
CA PRO A 228 -15.54 -13.63 -12.18
C PRO A 228 -15.35 -12.67 -11.01
N VAL A 229 -16.28 -12.73 -10.05
CA VAL A 229 -16.18 -11.96 -8.81
C VAL A 229 -14.77 -12.22 -8.30
N PRO A 230 -13.92 -11.18 -8.18
CA PRO A 230 -12.58 -11.40 -7.65
C PRO A 230 -12.81 -12.09 -6.32
N GLU A 231 -12.20 -13.27 -6.14
CA GLU A 231 -12.12 -13.89 -4.82
C GLU A 231 -11.75 -12.75 -3.88
N ALA A 232 -12.70 -12.37 -3.04
CA ALA A 232 -12.46 -11.33 -2.08
C ALA A 232 -11.27 -11.85 -1.32
N GLN A 233 -10.12 -11.17 -1.39
CA GLN A 233 -9.11 -11.31 -0.36
C GLN A 233 -9.89 -11.16 0.93
N GLU A 234 -10.07 -12.29 1.63
CA GLU A 234 -10.86 -12.32 2.85
C GLU A 234 -10.20 -11.33 3.78
N VAL A 235 -10.80 -10.14 3.90
CA VAL A 235 -10.48 -9.25 5.00
C VAL A 235 -10.76 -10.10 6.24
N PRO A 236 -9.73 -10.41 7.06
CA PRO A 236 -9.90 -11.36 8.15
C PRO A 236 -11.10 -10.93 9.00
N PRO A 237 -11.97 -11.87 9.41
CA PRO A 237 -13.16 -11.54 10.17
C PRO A 237 -12.73 -10.86 11.47
N MET A 238 -12.92 -9.54 11.57
CA MET A 238 -12.58 -8.70 12.72
C MET A 238 -13.45 -8.99 13.98
N LEU A 239 -14.13 -10.13 14.04
CA LEU A 239 -15.02 -10.50 15.15
C LEU A 239 -14.59 -11.86 15.67
N GLN A 240 -13.52 -11.88 16.47
CA GLN A 240 -13.39 -12.90 17.49
C GLN A 240 -14.51 -12.66 18.51
N GLU A 241 -15.41 -13.61 18.64
CA GLU A 241 -16.46 -13.59 19.66
C GLU A 241 -15.79 -13.46 21.03
N MET A 242 -15.95 -12.31 21.69
CA MET A 242 -15.51 -12.16 23.07
C MET A 242 -16.29 -13.18 23.92
N PRO A 243 -15.62 -14.05 24.68
CA PRO A 243 -16.32 -15.00 25.53
C PRO A 243 -17.24 -14.23 26.50
N LEU A 244 -18.53 -14.57 26.47
CA LEU A 244 -19.62 -13.92 27.23
C LEU A 244 -19.49 -14.04 28.75
N GLU A 245 -18.57 -14.87 29.23
CA GLU A 245 -18.28 -15.05 30.65
C GLU A 245 -17.47 -13.87 31.19
N GLU A 246 -17.78 -13.43 32.42
CA GLU A 246 -16.98 -12.41 33.11
C GLU A 246 -15.55 -12.96 33.32
N PRO A 247 -14.51 -12.16 33.03
CA PRO A 247 -13.14 -12.59 33.21
C PRO A 247 -12.86 -12.85 34.69
N THR A 248 -12.11 -13.90 34.97
CA THR A 248 -11.61 -14.17 36.31
C THR A 248 -10.57 -13.12 36.70
N LEU A 249 -10.36 -12.92 38.01
CA LEU A 249 -9.42 -11.90 38.51
C LEU A 249 -7.96 -12.16 38.05
N GLU A 250 -7.62 -13.44 37.82
CA GLU A 250 -6.32 -13.84 37.26
C GLU A 250 -6.21 -13.49 35.76
N GLU A 251 -7.27 -13.72 34.99
CA GLU A 251 -7.33 -13.33 33.57
C GLU A 251 -7.30 -11.80 33.41
N GLU A 252 -8.00 -11.04 34.25
CA GLU A 252 -7.95 -9.58 34.23
C GLU A 252 -6.55 -9.05 34.53
N ALA A 253 -5.85 -9.65 35.50
CA ALA A 253 -4.48 -9.28 35.82
C ALA A 253 -3.52 -9.58 34.64
N ALA A 254 -3.66 -10.74 34.00
CA ALA A 254 -2.87 -11.11 32.82
C ALA A 254 -3.16 -10.21 31.61
N LEU A 255 -4.42 -9.84 31.38
CA LEU A 255 -4.78 -8.88 30.33
C LEU A 255 -4.24 -7.48 30.62
N LEU A 256 -4.20 -7.06 31.88
CA LEU A 256 -3.60 -5.79 32.27
C LEU A 256 -2.08 -5.80 32.05
N GLU A 257 -1.41 -6.93 32.30
CA GLU A 257 0.01 -7.10 32.00
C GLU A 257 0.28 -7.01 30.49
N ILE A 258 -0.52 -7.69 29.65
CA ILE A 258 -0.40 -7.58 28.19
C ILE A 258 -0.59 -6.13 27.74
N ASN A 259 -1.59 -5.43 28.28
CA ASN A 259 -1.83 -4.04 27.93
C ASN A 259 -0.68 -3.12 28.38
N ALA A 260 -0.07 -3.38 29.55
CA ALA A 260 1.08 -2.63 30.03
C ALA A 260 2.33 -2.86 29.17
N ARG A 261 2.52 -4.09 28.69
CA ARG A 261 3.66 -4.52 27.85
C ARG A 261 3.28 -4.63 26.37
N ARG A 262 2.24 -3.92 25.95
CA ARG A 262 1.67 -4.02 24.60
C ARG A 262 2.69 -3.72 23.50
N ALA A 263 3.61 -2.77 23.75
CA ALA A 263 4.67 -2.42 22.80
C ALA A 263 5.63 -3.60 22.52
N GLU A 264 5.91 -4.45 23.51
CA GLU A 264 6.73 -5.65 23.31
C GLU A 264 6.03 -6.66 22.41
N VAL A 265 4.73 -6.89 22.65
CA VAL A 265 3.90 -7.79 21.84
C VAL A 265 3.73 -7.25 20.42
N GLU A 266 3.53 -5.94 20.26
CA GLU A 266 3.45 -5.29 18.96
C GLU A 266 4.77 -5.39 18.18
N ALA A 267 5.92 -5.17 18.82
CA ALA A 267 7.22 -5.32 18.19
C ALA A 267 7.53 -6.79 17.81
N ALA A 268 7.19 -7.75 18.68
CA ALA A 268 7.32 -9.17 18.38
C ALA A 268 6.36 -9.62 17.26
N ALA A 269 5.13 -9.10 17.24
CA ALA A 269 4.16 -9.38 16.19
C ALA A 269 4.62 -8.84 14.83
N ARG A 270 5.29 -7.69 14.78
CA ARG A 270 5.89 -7.17 13.53
C ARG A 270 6.98 -8.11 13.01
N ASP A 271 7.86 -8.58 13.90
CA ASP A 271 8.93 -9.52 13.54
C ASP A 271 8.36 -10.84 13.01
N TYR A 272 7.31 -11.36 13.68
CA TYR A 272 6.55 -12.50 13.19
C TYR A 272 5.99 -12.28 11.78
N LEU A 273 5.36 -11.13 11.52
CA LEU A 273 4.74 -10.81 10.23
C LEU A 273 5.73 -10.56 9.08
N LEU A 274 7.04 -10.52 9.33
CA LEU A 274 8.05 -10.50 8.26
C LEU A 274 8.17 -11.86 7.56
N VAL A 275 7.89 -12.96 8.28
CA VAL A 275 8.05 -14.34 7.79
C VAL A 275 6.72 -15.10 7.79
N GLY A 276 5.94 -14.95 8.86
CA GLY A 276 4.66 -15.61 9.08
C GLY A 276 3.47 -14.86 8.48
N SER A 277 2.33 -15.53 8.45
CA SER A 277 1.07 -15.00 7.90
C SER A 277 -0.07 -15.10 8.91
N THR A 278 -1.05 -14.20 8.81
CA THR A 278 -2.23 -14.25 9.70
C THR A 278 -3.24 -15.35 9.32
N THR A 279 -3.04 -16.01 8.19
CA THR A 279 -3.90 -17.09 7.69
C THR A 279 -3.49 -18.47 8.22
N ASP A 280 -2.22 -18.64 8.59
CA ASP A 280 -1.71 -19.88 9.20
C ASP A 280 -1.95 -19.90 10.71
N MET A 281 -2.97 -20.64 11.13
CA MET A 281 -3.35 -20.76 12.54
C MET A 281 -2.35 -21.60 13.36
N GLU A 282 -1.64 -22.54 12.73
CA GLU A 282 -0.66 -23.39 13.43
C GLU A 282 0.58 -22.57 13.75
N ASP A 283 1.11 -21.85 12.76
CA ASP A 283 2.27 -20.97 12.92
C ASP A 283 1.98 -19.82 13.90
N MET A 284 0.79 -19.21 13.81
CA MET A 284 0.36 -18.20 14.78
C MET A 284 0.28 -18.74 16.21
N SER A 285 -0.17 -19.99 16.38
CA SER A 285 -0.20 -20.63 17.71
C SER A 285 1.20 -20.92 18.25
N ALA A 286 2.14 -21.29 17.37
CA ALA A 286 3.54 -21.52 17.74
C ALA A 286 4.23 -20.22 18.16
N PHE A 287 3.99 -19.12 17.44
CA PHE A 287 4.46 -17.79 17.83
C PHE A 287 3.91 -17.38 19.20
N ILE A 288 2.59 -17.50 19.41
CA ILE A 288 1.95 -17.17 20.68
C ILE A 288 2.56 -18.00 21.82
N ALA A 289 2.76 -19.30 21.64
CA ALA A 289 3.44 -20.15 22.62
C ALA A 289 4.88 -19.69 22.93
N GLY A 290 5.60 -19.16 21.92
CA GLY A 290 6.94 -18.58 22.08
C GLY A 290 6.98 -17.39 23.05
N LEU A 291 5.91 -16.60 23.11
CA LEU A 291 5.80 -15.46 24.04
C LEU A 291 5.80 -15.87 25.52
N ALA A 292 5.57 -17.15 25.85
CA ALA A 292 5.72 -17.65 27.22
C ALA A 292 7.16 -17.45 27.75
N THR A 293 8.17 -17.52 26.87
CA THR A 293 9.57 -17.29 27.25
C THR A 293 9.85 -15.84 27.68
N HIS A 294 9.00 -14.91 27.25
CA HIS A 294 9.03 -13.50 27.61
C HIS A 294 8.18 -13.18 28.86
N GLY A 295 7.66 -14.20 29.54
CA GLY A 295 6.92 -14.07 30.80
C GLY A 295 5.43 -13.79 30.64
N PHE A 296 4.86 -13.94 29.45
CA PHE A 296 3.41 -13.81 29.25
C PHE A 296 2.67 -15.08 29.67
N SER A 297 1.48 -14.92 30.28
CA SER A 297 0.63 -16.02 30.74
C SER A 297 -0.18 -16.65 29.59
N VAL A 298 0.53 -17.23 28.62
CA VAL A 298 -0.04 -17.77 27.36
C VAL A 298 -0.94 -19.00 27.58
N GLU A 299 -0.90 -19.62 28.76
CA GLU A 299 -1.77 -20.76 29.10
C GLU A 299 -3.27 -20.41 29.12
N MET A 300 -3.61 -19.12 29.30
CA MET A 300 -4.99 -18.65 29.34
C MET A 300 -5.53 -18.36 27.93
N GLN A 301 -6.70 -18.89 27.59
CA GLN A 301 -7.31 -18.72 26.26
C GLN A 301 -7.57 -17.23 25.93
N ARG A 302 -8.06 -16.44 26.89
CA ARG A 302 -8.31 -15.00 26.69
C ARG A 302 -7.05 -14.19 26.38
N VAL A 303 -5.92 -14.59 26.97
CA VAL A 303 -4.60 -13.97 26.70
C VAL A 303 -4.18 -14.29 25.28
N GLN A 304 -4.34 -15.54 24.84
CA GLN A 304 -4.09 -15.92 23.45
C GLN A 304 -4.98 -15.14 22.48
N ASP A 305 -6.27 -15.01 22.77
CA ASP A 305 -7.21 -14.27 21.93
C ASP A 305 -6.88 -12.76 21.88
N ALA A 306 -6.46 -12.18 23.01
CA ALA A 306 -5.98 -10.80 23.05
C ALA A 306 -4.71 -10.61 22.21
N ILE A 307 -3.76 -11.54 22.28
CA ILE A 307 -2.53 -11.50 21.46
C ILE A 307 -2.88 -11.67 19.97
N ARG A 308 -3.79 -12.59 19.62
CA ARG A 308 -4.29 -12.74 18.23
C ARG A 308 -4.90 -11.45 17.72
N THR A 309 -5.70 -10.78 18.54
CA THR A 309 -6.29 -9.48 18.20
C THR A 309 -5.20 -8.43 17.93
N ILE A 310 -4.15 -8.39 18.76
CA ILE A 310 -3.00 -7.49 18.56
C ILE A 310 -2.27 -7.81 17.25
N ILE A 311 -2.02 -9.10 16.95
CA ILE A 311 -1.37 -9.53 15.70
C ILE A 311 -2.21 -9.11 14.49
N MET A 312 -3.53 -9.32 14.52
CA MET A 312 -4.43 -8.91 13.44
C MET A 312 -4.47 -7.39 13.26
N GLU A 313 -4.52 -6.62 14.36
CA GLU A 313 -4.44 -5.16 14.31
C GLU A 313 -3.09 -4.72 13.72
N MET A 314 -2.00 -5.38 14.09
CA MET A 314 -0.66 -5.10 13.57
C MET A 314 -0.54 -5.42 12.08
N ALA A 315 -1.09 -6.54 11.62
CA ALA A 315 -1.10 -6.91 10.21
C ALA A 315 -1.87 -5.87 9.37
N TYR A 316 -3.02 -5.42 9.87
CA TYR A 316 -3.77 -4.35 9.22
C TYR A 316 -2.98 -3.04 9.15
N ARG A 317 -2.32 -2.64 10.25
CA ARG A 317 -1.45 -1.45 10.28
C ARG A 317 -0.27 -1.58 9.31
N SER A 318 0.38 -2.74 9.24
CA SER A 318 1.52 -3.00 8.35
C SER A 318 1.12 -2.85 6.86
N VAL A 319 -0.07 -3.35 6.48
CA VAL A 319 -0.61 -3.14 5.12
C VAL A 319 -0.88 -1.66 4.84
N GLN A 320 -1.42 -0.91 5.81
CA GLN A 320 -1.60 0.54 5.65
C GLN A 320 -0.27 1.28 5.51
N GLU A 321 0.74 0.89 6.28
CA GLU A 321 2.10 1.44 6.21
C GLU A 321 2.74 1.20 4.84
N GLN A 322 2.64 -0.02 4.29
CA GLN A 322 3.10 -0.33 2.92
C GLN A 322 2.36 0.50 1.86
N ASN A 323 1.04 0.62 1.96
CA ASN A 323 0.26 1.44 1.04
C ASN A 323 0.62 2.94 1.13
N ALA A 324 0.97 3.42 2.33
CA ALA A 324 1.40 4.81 2.56
C ALA A 324 2.82 5.10 2.05
N LEU A 325 3.65 4.08 1.84
CA LEU A 325 4.96 4.21 1.20
C LEU A 325 4.84 4.47 -0.31
N SER A 326 3.92 3.79 -0.98
CA SER A 326 3.71 3.89 -2.43
C SER A 326 2.77 5.03 -2.84
N SER A 327 1.87 5.46 -1.96
CA SER A 327 0.91 6.52 -2.26
C SER A 327 1.44 7.94 -2.01
N LYS A 328 0.83 8.91 -2.70
CA LYS A 328 1.13 10.34 -2.49
C LYS A 328 0.49 10.81 -1.17
N PRO A 329 1.10 11.78 -0.47
CA PRO A 329 0.54 12.30 0.78
C PRO A 329 -0.89 12.82 0.57
N GLY A 330 -1.84 12.30 1.37
CA GLY A 330 -3.26 12.64 1.27
C GLY A 330 -3.62 13.95 1.98
N SER A 331 -2.77 14.42 2.90
CA SER A 331 -3.01 15.65 3.67
C SER A 331 -1.74 16.51 3.83
N TRP A 332 -1.94 17.80 4.13
CA TRP A 332 -0.82 18.71 4.42
C TRP A 332 -0.06 18.29 5.69
N SER A 333 -0.78 17.85 6.73
CA SER A 333 -0.19 17.35 7.97
C SER A 333 0.67 16.12 7.75
N GLU A 334 0.23 15.19 6.91
CA GLU A 334 1.01 14.01 6.53
C GLU A 334 2.26 14.41 5.73
N ARG A 335 2.13 15.35 4.80
CA ARG A 335 3.28 15.88 4.06
C ARG A 335 4.30 16.55 4.98
N GLU A 336 3.85 17.30 5.98
CA GLU A 336 4.71 17.93 6.98
C GLU A 336 5.40 16.89 7.87
N ALA A 337 4.66 15.87 8.32
CA ALA A 337 5.22 14.76 9.10
C ALA A 337 6.30 13.98 8.32
N ILE A 338 6.10 13.75 7.02
CA ILE A 338 7.12 13.13 6.15
C ILE A 338 8.35 14.02 6.01
N ARG A 339 8.19 15.34 5.88
CA ARG A 339 9.34 16.26 5.84
C ARG A 339 10.14 16.25 7.13
N MET A 340 9.45 16.23 8.27
CA MET A 340 10.09 16.10 9.58
C MET A 340 10.86 14.78 9.70
N PHE A 341 10.27 13.67 9.21
CA PHE A 341 10.96 12.39 9.13
C PHE A 341 12.24 12.47 8.30
N GLU A 342 12.19 13.00 7.06
CA GLU A 342 13.38 13.09 6.21
C GLU A 342 14.47 14.01 6.79
N GLN A 343 14.12 15.02 7.58
CA GLN A 343 15.09 15.85 8.30
C GLN A 343 15.81 15.08 9.42
N ILE A 344 15.07 14.22 10.13
CA ILE A 344 15.58 13.47 11.29
C ILE A 344 16.25 12.15 10.85
N ARG A 345 15.89 11.62 9.68
CA ARG A 345 16.33 10.34 9.13
C ARG A 345 17.85 10.08 9.21
N PRO A 346 18.76 11.02 8.89
CA PRO A 346 20.20 10.77 9.00
C PRO A 346 20.64 10.45 10.43
N HIS A 347 20.09 11.16 11.42
CA HIS A 347 20.41 10.96 12.83
C HIS A 347 19.89 9.62 13.34
N LEU A 348 18.68 9.21 12.91
CA LEU A 348 18.14 7.90 13.27
C LEU A 348 19.00 6.78 12.67
N ARG A 349 19.43 6.93 11.41
CA ARG A 349 20.30 5.95 10.74
C ARG A 349 21.63 5.75 11.47
N GLU A 350 22.25 6.82 11.95
CA GLU A 350 23.52 6.74 12.68
C GLU A 350 23.40 5.99 14.02
N ARG A 351 22.21 6.01 14.64
CA ARG A 351 21.98 5.45 15.97
C ARG A 351 21.57 3.98 15.97
N ILE A 352 21.04 3.45 14.86
CA ILE A 352 20.63 2.02 14.75
C ILE A 352 21.78 1.05 15.11
N PRO A 353 23.02 1.18 14.59
CA PRO A 353 24.11 0.25 14.94
C PRO A 353 24.38 0.19 16.45
N GLU A 354 24.31 1.34 17.13
CA GLU A 354 24.57 1.43 18.56
C GLU A 354 23.46 0.76 19.38
N ILE A 355 22.20 0.88 18.95
CA ILE A 355 21.04 0.22 19.56
C ILE A 355 21.13 -1.30 19.37
N VAL A 356 21.38 -1.76 18.13
CA VAL A 356 21.45 -3.19 17.80
C VAL A 356 22.63 -3.86 18.54
N ALA A 357 23.80 -3.21 18.59
CA ALA A 357 24.96 -3.72 19.32
C ALA A 357 24.74 -3.76 20.84
N GLY A 358 24.00 -2.80 21.40
CA GLY A 358 23.70 -2.72 22.83
C GLY A 358 22.86 -3.88 23.35
N LEU A 359 22.01 -4.46 22.51
CA LEU A 359 20.95 -5.39 22.92
C LEU A 359 21.21 -6.86 22.54
N LYS A 360 22.43 -7.20 22.11
CA LYS A 360 22.96 -8.58 21.98
C LYS A 360 22.00 -9.57 21.28
N GLY A 361 21.34 -9.14 20.20
CA GLY A 361 20.45 -9.99 19.42
C GLY A 361 18.98 -10.01 19.87
N ASN A 362 18.58 -9.20 20.86
CA ASN A 362 17.15 -8.97 21.13
C ASN A 362 16.58 -7.88 20.21
N LEU A 363 16.10 -8.30 19.04
CA LEU A 363 15.55 -7.41 18.02
C LEU A 363 14.28 -6.67 18.47
N VAL A 364 13.45 -7.32 19.30
CA VAL A 364 12.20 -6.74 19.81
C VAL A 364 12.50 -5.51 20.69
N GLN A 365 13.44 -5.65 21.62
CA GLN A 365 13.86 -4.52 22.47
C GLN A 365 14.58 -3.44 21.66
N ALA A 366 15.38 -3.81 20.66
CA ALA A 366 16.08 -2.86 19.80
C ALA A 366 15.10 -2.01 18.99
N ARG A 367 14.04 -2.63 18.47
CA ARG A 367 12.97 -1.93 17.76
C ARG A 367 12.22 -0.97 18.69
N MET A 368 11.94 -1.37 19.92
CA MET A 368 11.28 -0.51 20.90
C MET A 368 12.11 0.73 21.26
N GLU A 369 13.41 0.55 21.52
CA GLU A 369 14.32 1.67 21.81
C GLU A 369 14.41 2.63 20.62
N PHE A 370 14.43 2.08 19.40
CA PHE A 370 14.44 2.86 18.17
C PHE A 370 13.14 3.67 17.96
N GLU A 371 11.97 3.08 18.24
CA GLU A 371 10.70 3.80 18.22
C GLU A 371 10.63 4.89 19.30
N GLU A 372 11.13 4.61 20.50
CA GLU A 372 11.18 5.60 21.58
C GLU A 372 12.07 6.78 21.20
N GLU A 373 13.21 6.53 20.58
CA GLU A 373 14.07 7.59 20.07
C GLU A 373 13.36 8.43 18.99
N ALA A 374 12.65 7.79 18.05
CA ALA A 374 11.87 8.49 17.05
C ALA A 374 10.77 9.38 17.68
N ARG A 375 10.05 8.87 18.70
CA ARG A 375 9.07 9.65 19.47
C ARG A 375 9.72 10.81 20.22
N SER A 376 10.90 10.61 20.80
CA SER A 376 11.64 11.65 21.53
C SER A 376 12.02 12.84 20.64
N LYS A 377 12.26 12.58 19.34
CA LYS A 377 12.56 13.60 18.33
C LYS A 377 11.31 14.22 17.70
N GLY A 378 10.11 13.88 18.19
CA GLY A 378 8.85 14.50 17.78
C GLY A 378 8.18 13.88 16.55
N LEU A 379 8.55 12.65 16.17
CA LEU A 379 7.87 11.93 15.09
C LEU A 379 6.55 11.33 15.57
N ASP A 380 5.50 11.50 14.76
CA ASP A 380 4.18 10.93 15.04
C ASP A 380 4.02 9.55 14.38
N LEU A 381 4.25 8.49 15.16
CA LEU A 381 4.12 7.09 14.72
C LEU A 381 2.66 6.65 14.52
N ARG A 382 1.67 7.48 14.85
CA ARG A 382 0.26 7.19 14.54
C ARG A 382 -0.03 7.34 13.04
N SER A 383 0.82 8.08 12.32
CA SER A 383 0.72 8.22 10.87
C SER A 383 1.36 7.00 10.19
N PRO A 384 0.59 6.19 9.42
CA PRO A 384 1.14 5.02 8.72
C PRO A 384 2.29 5.38 7.77
N ALA A 385 2.25 6.58 7.18
CA ALA A 385 3.29 7.08 6.29
C ALA A 385 4.63 7.29 7.00
N VAL A 386 4.64 7.69 8.28
CA VAL A 386 5.87 7.89 9.05
C VAL A 386 6.29 6.59 9.72
N SER A 387 5.34 5.88 10.32
CA SER A 387 5.57 4.58 10.96
C SER A 387 6.20 3.57 9.99
N GLY A 388 5.62 3.41 8.80
CA GLY A 388 6.15 2.52 7.77
C GLY A 388 7.56 2.88 7.30
N ARG A 389 7.86 4.18 7.14
CA ARG A 389 9.21 4.65 6.78
C ARG A 389 10.23 4.41 7.89
N LEU A 390 9.81 4.57 9.15
CA LEU A 390 10.67 4.31 10.30
C LEU A 390 11.03 2.83 10.39
N HIS A 391 10.04 1.94 10.31
CA HIS A 391 10.27 0.50 10.38
C HIS A 391 11.07 -0.01 9.18
N ALA A 392 10.73 0.44 7.97
CA ALA A 392 11.51 0.09 6.78
C ALA A 392 12.99 0.52 6.89
N LEU A 393 13.28 1.64 7.58
CA LEU A 393 14.66 2.07 7.81
C LEU A 393 15.41 1.14 8.78
N PHE A 394 14.74 0.65 9.82
CA PHE A 394 15.32 -0.30 10.77
C PHE A 394 15.53 -1.68 10.12
N ASP A 395 14.52 -2.19 9.41
CA ASP A 395 14.55 -3.50 8.76
C ASP A 395 15.63 -3.57 7.67
N LEU A 396 15.66 -2.55 6.80
CA LEU A 396 16.70 -2.45 5.76
C LEU A 396 18.11 -2.34 6.36
N HIS A 397 18.26 -1.73 7.54
CA HIS A 397 19.57 -1.70 8.19
C HIS A 397 19.98 -3.07 8.72
N LEU A 398 19.05 -3.83 9.31
CA LEU A 398 19.31 -5.20 9.73
C LEU A 398 19.69 -6.09 8.54
N GLU A 399 18.92 -6.03 7.45
CA GLU A 399 19.22 -6.78 6.22
C GLU A 399 20.60 -6.41 5.65
N ILE A 400 20.95 -5.12 5.64
CA ILE A 400 22.27 -4.68 5.20
C ILE A 400 23.36 -5.17 6.14
N SER A 401 23.17 -5.09 7.45
CA SER A 401 24.15 -5.58 8.43
C SER A 401 24.36 -7.09 8.31
N GLU A 402 23.29 -7.87 8.16
CA GLU A 402 23.39 -9.31 7.90
C GLU A 402 24.10 -9.60 6.59
N ALA A 403 23.79 -8.84 5.53
CA ALA A 403 24.48 -8.95 4.25
C ALA A 403 25.96 -8.55 4.32
N GLU A 404 26.30 -7.51 5.09
CA GLU A 404 27.68 -7.08 5.36
C GLU A 404 28.45 -8.13 6.16
N GLU A 405 27.83 -8.78 7.15
CA GLU A 405 28.42 -9.92 7.86
C GLU A 405 28.67 -11.11 6.93
N LEU A 406 27.76 -11.37 5.98
CA LEU A 406 27.92 -12.37 4.93
C LEU A 406 29.00 -11.99 3.89
N GLN A 407 29.18 -10.68 3.64
CA GLN A 407 30.14 -10.12 2.69
C GLN A 407 31.50 -9.76 3.31
N ASP A 408 31.66 -9.86 4.63
CA ASP A 408 32.93 -9.61 5.31
C ASP A 408 34.01 -10.51 4.67
N PRO A 409 35.10 -9.92 4.10
CA PRO A 409 36.16 -10.70 3.47
C PRO A 409 36.74 -11.76 4.40
N ALA A 410 36.77 -11.53 5.71
CA ALA A 410 37.24 -12.51 6.69
C ALA A 410 36.25 -13.68 6.88
N ALA A 411 34.95 -13.39 6.93
CA ALA A 411 33.90 -14.41 7.01
C ALA A 411 33.80 -15.22 5.70
N ALA A 412 33.87 -14.55 4.55
CA ALA A 412 33.90 -15.19 3.24
C ALA A 412 35.14 -16.07 3.05
N ARG A 413 36.32 -15.60 3.49
CA ARG A 413 37.56 -16.40 3.54
C ARG A 413 37.38 -17.63 4.42
N LYS A 414 36.88 -17.46 5.64
CA LYS A 414 36.59 -18.56 6.57
C LYS A 414 35.67 -19.60 5.93
N ASN A 415 34.59 -19.17 5.28
CA ASN A 415 33.66 -20.08 4.60
C ASN A 415 34.32 -20.84 3.44
N ARG A 416 35.18 -20.19 2.63
CA ARG A 416 35.97 -20.86 1.58
C ARG A 416 36.92 -21.90 2.16
N LEU A 417 37.63 -21.57 3.23
CA LEU A 417 38.55 -22.48 3.92
C LEU A 417 37.80 -23.68 4.51
N LEU A 418 36.66 -23.44 5.15
CA LEU A 418 35.83 -24.51 5.72
C LEU A 418 35.31 -25.47 4.64
N ARG A 419 34.88 -24.96 3.48
CA ARG A 419 34.47 -25.82 2.35
C ARG A 419 35.56 -26.80 1.93
N ILE A 420 36.82 -26.36 1.92
CA ILE A 420 37.96 -27.20 1.51
C ILE A 420 38.35 -28.18 2.62
N LEU A 421 38.37 -27.72 3.87
CA LEU A 421 38.66 -28.57 5.03
C LEU A 421 37.63 -29.69 5.17
N TYR A 422 36.34 -29.36 5.06
CA TYR A 422 35.22 -30.29 5.21
C TYR A 422 34.81 -31.01 3.91
N HIS A 423 35.48 -30.75 2.78
CA HIS A 423 35.16 -31.43 1.52
C HIS A 423 35.24 -32.96 1.66
N GLY A 424 34.15 -33.68 1.42
CA GLY A 424 34.14 -35.14 1.60
C GLY A 424 34.42 -35.61 3.03
N ALA A 425 34.14 -34.79 4.06
CA ALA A 425 34.32 -35.12 5.48
C ALA A 425 33.66 -36.46 5.89
N ILE A 426 32.64 -36.92 5.14
CA ILE A 426 31.96 -38.20 5.32
C ILE A 426 32.93 -39.40 5.20
N HIS A 427 34.03 -39.28 4.46
CA HIS A 427 35.01 -40.34 4.27
C HIS A 427 36.26 -40.22 5.17
N LEU A 428 36.34 -39.19 6.01
CA LEU A 428 37.49 -38.97 6.89
C LEU A 428 37.38 -39.80 8.17
N PRO A 429 38.49 -40.36 8.68
CA PRO A 429 38.49 -41.01 9.99
C PRO A 429 38.21 -40.00 11.10
N ASP A 430 37.60 -40.46 12.20
CA ASP A 430 37.14 -39.58 13.28
C ASP A 430 38.26 -38.75 13.93
N GLN A 431 39.50 -39.27 13.92
CA GLN A 431 40.66 -38.51 14.38
C GLN A 431 40.92 -37.28 13.49
N SER A 432 40.80 -37.43 12.17
CA SER A 432 40.99 -36.35 11.21
C SER A 432 39.86 -35.31 11.26
N ARG A 433 38.61 -35.75 11.51
CA ARG A 433 37.48 -34.83 11.75
C ARG A 433 37.69 -33.97 12.99
N ARG A 434 38.10 -34.58 14.10
CA ARG A 434 38.42 -33.85 15.35
C ARG A 434 39.56 -32.85 15.16
N THR A 435 40.55 -33.15 14.33
CA THR A 435 41.60 -32.17 14.02
C THR A 435 41.09 -31.01 13.17
N ILE A 436 40.16 -31.25 12.23
CA ILE A 436 39.52 -30.20 11.43
C ILE A 436 38.65 -29.31 12.33
N GLU A 437 37.83 -29.88 13.21
CA GLU A 437 37.02 -29.10 14.16
C GLU A 437 37.88 -28.22 15.09
N ARG A 438 39.03 -28.73 15.53
CA ARG A 438 39.99 -27.95 16.33
C ARG A 438 40.66 -26.84 15.52
N LEU A 439 40.87 -27.06 14.21
CA LEU A 439 41.46 -26.10 13.31
C LEU A 439 40.46 -25.01 12.93
N GLU A 440 39.18 -25.35 12.72
CA GLU A 440 38.07 -24.41 12.52
C GLU A 440 37.94 -23.42 13.68
N ARG A 441 37.97 -23.91 14.93
CA ARG A 441 37.89 -23.05 16.13
C ARG A 441 39.07 -22.08 16.25
N ASN A 442 40.19 -22.40 15.61
CA ASN A 442 41.45 -21.65 15.69
C ASN A 442 41.89 -21.09 14.33
N LEU A 443 40.98 -20.91 13.37
CA LEU A 443 41.31 -20.55 11.99
C LEU A 443 42.05 -19.21 11.91
N GLY A 444 41.68 -18.22 12.74
CA GLY A 444 42.41 -16.94 12.80
C GLY A 444 43.89 -17.10 13.17
N SER A 445 44.22 -18.03 14.07
CA SER A 445 45.63 -18.31 14.42
C SER A 445 46.40 -19.04 13.32
N PHE A 446 45.67 -19.77 12.45
CA PHE A 446 46.23 -20.40 11.27
C PHE A 446 46.46 -19.36 10.17
N GLU A 447 45.56 -18.40 9.98
CA GLU A 447 45.75 -17.27 9.06
C GLU A 447 46.98 -16.44 9.42
N SER A 448 47.13 -16.01 10.68
CA SER A 448 48.33 -15.25 11.12
C SER A 448 49.62 -16.05 10.95
N LEU A 449 49.57 -17.38 11.11
CA LEU A 449 50.72 -18.25 10.84
C LEU A 449 51.08 -18.22 9.37
N VAL A 450 50.11 -18.38 8.48
CA VAL A 450 50.34 -18.36 7.03
C VAL A 450 50.86 -16.99 6.59
N GLU A 451 50.30 -15.90 7.12
CA GLU A 451 50.76 -14.53 6.90
C GLU A 451 52.23 -14.35 7.30
N THR A 452 52.60 -14.66 8.55
CA THR A 452 53.99 -14.51 9.03
C THR A 452 54.99 -15.34 8.23
N VAL A 453 54.60 -16.54 7.79
CA VAL A 453 55.44 -17.39 6.95
C VAL A 453 55.63 -16.78 5.55
N LEU A 454 54.57 -16.27 4.93
CA LEU A 454 54.60 -15.68 3.59
C LEU A 454 55.28 -14.30 3.56
N GLU A 455 55.10 -13.49 4.60
CA GLU A 455 55.83 -12.22 4.80
C GLU A 455 57.33 -12.45 4.88
N SER A 456 57.75 -13.51 5.58
CA SER A 456 59.18 -13.86 5.74
C SER A 456 59.83 -14.35 4.44
N SER A 457 59.04 -14.71 3.44
CA SER A 457 59.48 -15.39 2.23
C SER A 457 59.23 -14.62 0.92
N GLU A 458 58.95 -13.32 0.99
CA GLU A 458 58.68 -12.44 -0.17
C GLU A 458 57.66 -13.03 -1.18
N GLY A 459 56.69 -13.83 -0.71
CA GLY A 459 55.64 -14.41 -1.57
C GLY A 459 55.98 -15.73 -2.28
N ASP A 460 57.07 -16.43 -1.94
CA ASP A 460 57.37 -17.75 -2.52
C ASP A 460 56.76 -18.93 -1.72
N PHE A 461 55.73 -19.60 -2.25
CA PHE A 461 55.10 -20.80 -1.65
C PHE A 461 55.78 -22.12 -2.03
N SER A 462 57.10 -22.19 -1.85
CA SER A 462 57.91 -23.38 -2.15
C SER A 462 57.72 -24.53 -1.16
N GLU A 463 58.20 -25.74 -1.49
CA GLU A 463 58.12 -26.93 -0.63
C GLU A 463 58.73 -26.71 0.77
N GLY A 464 59.72 -25.81 0.88
CA GLY A 464 60.30 -25.38 2.15
C GLY A 464 59.28 -24.68 3.05
N GLN A 465 58.54 -23.70 2.52
CA GLN A 465 57.52 -22.97 3.28
C GLN A 465 56.32 -23.86 3.63
N GLN A 466 55.90 -24.72 2.70
CA GLN A 466 54.87 -25.72 2.95
C GLN A 466 55.26 -26.64 4.12
N SER A 467 56.53 -27.04 4.20
CA SER A 467 57.04 -27.86 5.31
C SER A 467 57.07 -27.11 6.65
N LEU A 468 57.32 -25.80 6.65
CA LEU A 468 57.34 -24.97 7.85
C LEU A 468 55.94 -24.82 8.46
N ILE A 469 54.92 -24.59 7.63
CA ILE A 469 53.51 -24.53 8.06
C ILE A 469 53.11 -25.86 8.72
N ILE A 470 53.43 -26.99 8.08
CA ILE A 470 53.11 -28.32 8.63
C ILE A 470 53.84 -28.59 9.94
N ARG A 471 55.14 -28.31 10.02
CA ARG A 471 55.93 -28.50 11.26
C ARG A 471 55.42 -27.65 12.41
N PHE A 472 54.96 -26.43 12.13
CA PHE A 472 54.42 -25.54 13.16
C PHE A 472 53.04 -25.99 13.65
N LEU A 473 52.22 -26.56 12.76
CA LEU A 473 50.96 -27.17 13.16
C LEU A 473 51.18 -28.46 13.97
N GLU A 474 52.18 -29.28 13.61
CA GLU A 474 52.59 -30.45 14.39
C GLU A 474 53.11 -30.05 15.78
N SER A 475 53.91 -28.98 15.89
CA SER A 475 54.42 -28.51 17.19
C SER A 475 53.31 -27.99 18.11
N LYS A 476 52.22 -27.45 17.53
CA LYS A 476 50.99 -27.10 18.25
C LYS A 476 50.07 -28.30 18.55
N GLY A 477 50.46 -29.51 18.17
CA GLY A 477 49.74 -30.75 18.46
C GLY A 477 48.61 -31.08 17.49
N TYR A 478 48.64 -30.53 16.27
CA TYR A 478 47.73 -30.93 15.18
C TYR A 478 48.36 -32.05 14.34
N LEU A 479 47.61 -33.14 14.12
CA LEU A 479 48.06 -34.28 13.31
C LEU A 479 47.80 -34.04 11.81
N VAL A 480 48.49 -33.05 11.23
CA VAL A 480 48.20 -32.57 9.86
C VAL A 480 48.98 -33.34 8.78
N ASN A 481 50.09 -33.98 9.14
CA ASN A 481 50.97 -34.69 8.21
C ASN A 481 50.47 -36.10 7.86
N THR A 482 49.21 -36.18 7.46
CA THR A 482 48.56 -37.39 6.93
C THR A 482 48.28 -37.18 5.44
N SER A 483 48.13 -38.27 4.68
CA SER A 483 47.81 -38.20 3.24
C SER A 483 46.53 -37.42 2.95
N GLU A 484 45.59 -37.42 3.89
CA GLU A 484 44.27 -36.78 3.74
C GLU A 484 44.28 -35.29 4.12
N LEU A 485 44.92 -34.92 5.24
CA LEU A 485 44.86 -33.56 5.79
C LEU A 485 45.94 -32.64 5.24
N ARG A 486 47.14 -33.17 4.95
CA ARG A 486 48.26 -32.39 4.43
C ARG A 486 47.90 -31.63 3.15
N PRO A 487 47.34 -32.25 2.09
CA PRO A 487 46.97 -31.51 0.88
C PRO A 487 45.85 -30.48 1.13
N ARG A 488 44.90 -30.74 2.03
CA ARG A 488 43.81 -29.80 2.36
C ARG A 488 44.31 -28.56 3.07
N VAL A 489 45.16 -28.74 4.08
CA VAL A 489 45.72 -27.62 4.85
C VAL A 489 46.67 -26.79 4.00
N LEU A 490 47.44 -27.42 3.10
CA LEU A 490 48.28 -26.70 2.15
C LEU A 490 47.48 -25.93 1.10
N ALA A 491 46.36 -26.49 0.61
CA ALA A 491 45.44 -25.76 -0.27
C ALA A 491 44.80 -24.55 0.44
N CYS A 492 44.41 -24.72 1.72
CA CYS A 492 43.90 -23.63 2.56
C CYS A 492 44.94 -22.52 2.76
N ALA A 493 46.19 -22.87 3.04
CA ALA A 493 47.30 -21.92 3.16
C ALA A 493 47.58 -21.19 1.83
N GLY A 494 47.49 -21.91 0.69
CA GLY A 494 47.61 -21.32 -0.63
C GLY A 494 46.52 -20.27 -0.91
N ILE A 495 45.27 -20.56 -0.56
CA ILE A 495 44.15 -19.63 -0.75
C ILE A 495 44.31 -18.38 0.13
N ILE A 496 44.67 -18.55 1.40
CA ILE A 496 44.98 -17.41 2.29
C ILE A 496 46.08 -16.55 1.68
N GLY A 497 47.16 -17.15 1.18
CA GLY A 497 48.25 -16.42 0.55
C GLY A 497 47.86 -15.70 -0.74
N THR A 498 46.94 -16.26 -1.54
CA THR A 498 46.41 -15.56 -2.72
C THR A 498 45.50 -14.39 -2.37
N GLU A 499 44.70 -14.52 -1.32
CA GLU A 499 43.79 -13.45 -0.87
C GLU A 499 44.53 -12.29 -0.20
N LEU A 500 45.61 -12.59 0.52
CA LEU A 500 46.49 -11.57 1.09
C LEU A 500 47.41 -10.92 0.03
N GLY A 501 47.38 -11.39 -1.22
CA GLY A 501 48.14 -10.81 -2.34
C GLY A 501 49.60 -11.25 -2.42
N TYR A 502 50.03 -12.20 -1.58
CA TYR A 502 51.39 -12.75 -1.62
C TYR A 502 51.58 -13.82 -2.71
N LEU A 503 50.51 -14.48 -3.15
CA LEU A 503 50.55 -15.56 -4.12
C LEU A 503 49.65 -15.32 -5.34
N THR A 504 50.03 -15.91 -6.47
CA THR A 504 49.16 -15.99 -7.66
C THR A 504 48.34 -17.28 -7.64
N PRO A 505 47.10 -17.30 -8.19
CA PRO A 505 46.24 -18.50 -8.19
C PRO A 505 46.88 -19.79 -8.76
N ASN A 506 47.93 -19.65 -9.59
CA ASN A 506 48.66 -20.77 -10.19
C ASN A 506 49.62 -21.47 -9.20
N GLN A 507 49.91 -20.85 -8.05
CA GLN A 507 50.84 -21.36 -7.03
C GLN A 507 50.13 -22.15 -5.92
N ILE A 508 48.79 -22.28 -5.97
CA ILE A 508 48.02 -23.09 -5.01
C ILE A 508 48.35 -24.58 -5.25
N PRO A 509 48.82 -25.32 -4.23
CA PRO A 509 49.03 -26.76 -4.36
C PRO A 509 47.71 -27.45 -4.68
N ARG A 510 47.71 -28.22 -5.76
CA ARG A 510 46.54 -29.02 -6.14
C ARG A 510 46.32 -30.12 -5.11
N LEU A 511 45.05 -30.35 -4.76
CA LEU A 511 44.66 -31.53 -3.98
C LEU A 511 45.11 -32.79 -4.72
N ALA A 512 45.62 -33.78 -3.99
CA ALA A 512 46.16 -34.99 -4.58
C ALA A 512 45.09 -35.73 -5.44
N PRO A 513 45.49 -36.32 -6.59
CA PRO A 513 44.56 -37.02 -7.47
C PRO A 513 44.01 -38.26 -6.75
N GLY A 514 42.73 -38.21 -6.39
CA GLY A 514 42.05 -39.20 -5.55
C GLY A 514 40.98 -38.58 -4.64
N ILE A 515 41.09 -37.29 -4.33
CA ILE A 515 40.01 -36.48 -3.78
C ILE A 515 39.28 -35.88 -4.98
N LEU A 516 38.10 -36.41 -5.34
CA LEU A 516 37.29 -35.92 -6.46
C LEU A 516 36.91 -34.45 -6.21
N VAL A 517 37.68 -33.55 -6.81
CA VAL A 517 37.31 -32.17 -7.08
C VAL A 517 37.16 -32.12 -8.59
N SER A 518 35.96 -31.82 -9.08
CA SER A 518 35.81 -31.47 -10.50
C SER A 518 36.63 -30.21 -10.74
N ASP A 519 37.50 -30.20 -11.75
CA ASP A 519 38.35 -29.05 -12.10
C ASP A 519 37.53 -27.74 -12.18
N ASP A 520 36.24 -27.84 -12.53
CA ASP A 520 35.24 -26.76 -12.53
C ASP A 520 35.06 -26.02 -11.18
N GLN A 521 35.26 -26.67 -10.03
CA GLN A 521 35.08 -26.04 -8.72
C GLN A 521 36.28 -25.20 -8.30
N VAL A 522 37.49 -25.62 -8.67
CA VAL A 522 38.69 -24.79 -8.47
C VAL A 522 38.63 -23.61 -9.42
N ASP A 523 38.21 -23.82 -10.67
CA ASP A 523 38.02 -22.73 -11.62
C ASP A 523 36.90 -21.77 -11.21
N ALA A 524 35.82 -22.25 -10.57
CA ALA A 524 34.78 -21.40 -9.98
C ALA A 524 35.31 -20.57 -8.80
N ILE A 525 36.11 -21.17 -7.91
CA ILE A 525 36.75 -20.43 -6.79
C ILE A 525 37.77 -19.42 -7.33
N VAL A 526 38.54 -19.78 -8.36
CA VAL A 526 39.48 -18.86 -9.03
C VAL A 526 38.74 -17.75 -9.79
N ALA A 527 37.56 -18.01 -10.35
CA ALA A 527 36.69 -17.01 -10.96
C ALA A 527 36.10 -16.05 -9.92
N GLU A 528 35.65 -16.57 -8.77
CA GLU A 528 35.20 -15.76 -7.64
C GLU A 528 36.33 -14.92 -7.03
N LEU A 529 37.54 -15.48 -6.90
CA LEU A 529 38.73 -14.74 -6.46
C LEU A 529 39.14 -13.68 -7.48
N LYS A 530 39.02 -13.93 -8.78
CA LYS A 530 39.24 -12.92 -9.83
C LYS A 530 38.17 -11.82 -9.80
N ALA A 531 36.91 -12.16 -9.52
CA ALA A 531 35.82 -11.19 -9.37
C ALA A 531 36.03 -10.30 -8.12
N LEU A 532 36.38 -10.90 -6.97
CA LEU A 532 36.75 -10.16 -5.76
C LEU A 532 38.01 -9.31 -5.98
N ALA A 533 39.06 -9.85 -6.58
CA ALA A 533 40.25 -9.06 -6.91
C ALA A 533 39.97 -7.91 -7.90
N ALA A 534 38.97 -8.06 -8.79
CA ALA A 534 38.50 -6.99 -9.66
C ALA A 534 37.73 -5.89 -8.89
N THR A 535 37.01 -6.24 -7.82
CA THR A 535 36.39 -5.25 -6.92
C THR A 535 37.41 -4.48 -6.07
N PHE A 536 38.58 -5.08 -5.79
CA PHE A 536 39.64 -4.45 -4.98
C PHE A 536 40.79 -3.82 -5.79
N LYS A 537 40.86 -4.04 -7.12
CA LYS A 537 41.74 -3.22 -7.97
C LYS A 537 41.20 -1.80 -7.96
N PRO A 538 41.95 -0.78 -7.47
CA PRO A 538 41.58 0.59 -7.77
C PRO A 538 41.51 0.68 -9.29
N LYS A 539 40.39 1.15 -9.84
CA LYS A 539 40.31 1.51 -11.25
C LYS A 539 41.50 2.43 -11.53
N GLN A 540 42.56 1.88 -12.12
CA GLN A 540 43.41 2.67 -12.99
C GLN A 540 42.46 3.07 -14.11
N VAL A 541 41.93 4.28 -13.98
CA VAL A 541 41.18 4.94 -15.02
C VAL A 541 42.21 5.15 -16.14
N GLU A 542 42.33 4.17 -17.02
CA GLU A 542 42.57 4.50 -18.41
C GLU A 542 41.37 5.37 -18.79
N VAL A 543 41.64 6.66 -18.91
CA VAL A 543 40.69 7.66 -19.38
C VAL A 543 40.44 7.32 -20.85
N GLU A 544 39.50 6.43 -21.12
CA GLU A 544 38.67 6.57 -22.30
C GLU A 544 37.65 7.66 -21.96
N GLU A 545 37.86 8.84 -22.53
CA GLU A 545 37.03 10.04 -22.36
C GLU A 545 35.54 9.69 -22.55
N PRO A 546 34.70 9.77 -21.50
CA PRO A 546 33.25 9.80 -21.63
C PRO A 546 32.75 11.26 -21.68
N GLU A 547 33.50 12.16 -22.34
CA GLU A 547 33.14 13.59 -22.38
C GLU A 547 32.08 13.92 -23.43
N LEU A 548 31.81 13.03 -24.41
CA LEU A 548 30.88 13.34 -25.49
C LEU A 548 29.40 13.10 -25.15
N GLU A 549 29.04 12.05 -24.41
CA GLU A 549 27.62 11.73 -24.15
C GLU A 549 27.00 12.57 -23.01
N LEU A 550 27.81 12.94 -22.01
CA LEU A 550 27.36 13.82 -20.92
C LEU A 550 27.22 15.27 -21.39
N ALA A 551 28.09 15.75 -22.29
CA ALA A 551 28.00 17.08 -22.87
C ALA A 551 26.73 17.26 -23.73
N ASP A 552 26.34 16.25 -24.52
CA ASP A 552 25.12 16.31 -25.33
C ASP A 552 23.85 16.30 -24.46
N SER A 553 23.82 15.51 -23.39
CA SER A 553 22.66 15.48 -22.47
C SER A 553 22.49 16.80 -21.68
N VAL A 554 23.60 17.46 -21.33
CA VAL A 554 23.60 18.74 -20.62
C VAL A 554 23.31 19.90 -21.59
N ALA A 555 23.76 19.83 -22.84
CA ALA A 555 23.41 20.78 -23.90
C ALA A 555 21.90 20.74 -24.22
N ASP A 556 21.33 19.55 -24.37
CA ASP A 556 19.89 19.34 -24.60
C ASP A 556 19.04 19.82 -23.41
N ALA A 557 19.50 19.57 -22.18
CA ALA A 557 18.83 20.06 -20.97
C ALA A 557 18.89 21.61 -20.89
N SER A 558 20.02 22.21 -21.24
CA SER A 558 20.20 23.67 -21.29
C SER A 558 19.32 24.31 -22.37
N GLU A 559 19.20 23.69 -23.53
CA GLU A 559 18.36 24.18 -24.63
C GLU A 559 16.86 24.08 -24.29
N ARG A 560 16.44 23.01 -23.63
CA ARG A 560 15.06 22.87 -23.09
C ARG A 560 14.76 23.93 -22.02
N VAL A 561 15.70 24.21 -21.12
CA VAL A 561 15.55 25.27 -20.11
C VAL A 561 15.50 26.66 -20.77
N GLY A 562 16.30 26.91 -21.80
CA GLY A 562 16.27 28.14 -22.59
C GLY A 562 14.93 28.34 -23.31
N HIS A 563 14.37 27.28 -23.89
CA HIS A 563 13.06 27.32 -24.54
C HIS A 563 11.90 27.54 -23.56
N VAL A 564 11.95 26.94 -22.36
CA VAL A 564 10.97 27.17 -21.29
C VAL A 564 11.05 28.61 -20.78
N ARG A 565 12.27 29.13 -20.57
CA ARG A 565 12.48 30.52 -20.15
C ARG A 565 11.98 31.51 -21.20
N GLY A 566 12.25 31.27 -22.48
CA GLY A 566 11.72 32.09 -23.58
C GLY A 566 10.19 32.07 -23.70
N LYS A 567 9.53 30.96 -23.34
CA LYS A 567 8.06 30.90 -23.24
C LYS A 567 7.55 31.72 -22.06
N ILE A 568 8.23 31.68 -20.91
CA ILE A 568 7.87 32.48 -19.73
C ILE A 568 8.03 33.97 -20.03
N ASP A 569 9.14 34.40 -20.65
CA ASP A 569 9.37 35.79 -21.03
C ASP A 569 8.32 36.32 -22.03
N ARG A 570 7.83 35.46 -22.95
CA ARG A 570 6.72 35.80 -23.86
C ARG A 570 5.38 35.93 -23.13
N VAL A 571 5.13 35.09 -22.13
CA VAL A 571 3.93 35.18 -21.28
C VAL A 571 3.98 36.45 -20.44
N ASP A 572 5.13 36.78 -19.85
CA ASP A 572 5.31 38.01 -19.08
C ASP A 572 5.19 39.27 -19.95
N ALA A 573 5.68 39.24 -21.20
CA ALA A 573 5.47 40.32 -22.16
C ALA A 573 3.98 40.48 -22.56
N LEU A 574 3.23 39.37 -22.67
CA LEU A 574 1.79 39.38 -22.91
C LEU A 574 1.02 39.92 -21.70
N LEU A 575 1.39 39.51 -20.49
CA LEU A 575 0.81 40.00 -19.25
C LEU A 575 1.11 41.50 -19.05
N ALA A 576 2.30 41.96 -19.39
CA ALA A 576 2.66 43.38 -19.37
C ALA A 576 1.83 44.19 -20.38
N ARG A 577 1.57 43.64 -21.58
CA ARG A 577 0.67 44.27 -22.57
C ARG A 577 -0.78 44.30 -22.14
N LEU A 578 -1.27 43.23 -21.50
CA LEU A 578 -2.63 43.17 -20.96
C LEU A 578 -2.82 44.17 -19.82
N ARG A 579 -1.83 44.31 -18.92
CA ARG A 579 -1.85 45.33 -17.86
C ARG A 579 -1.85 46.77 -18.39
N LEU A 580 -1.23 47.02 -19.55
CA LEU A 580 -1.26 48.34 -20.20
C LEU A 580 -2.58 48.64 -20.93
N GLN A 581 -3.39 47.61 -21.24
CA GLN A 581 -4.73 47.77 -21.81
C GLN A 581 -5.82 48.03 -20.76
N ASP A 582 -5.55 47.72 -19.49
CA ASP A 582 -6.48 47.99 -18.37
C ASP A 582 -6.34 49.42 -17.78
N ASP A 583 -5.32 50.19 -18.21
CA ASP A 583 -5.06 51.59 -17.79
C ASP A 583 -5.39 52.64 -18.88
N GLN A 584 -6.14 52.26 -19.93
CA GLN A 584 -6.86 53.17 -20.85
C GLN A 584 -8.37 52.96 -20.72
#